data_AF-A0A842P6M5-F1
#
_entry.id   AF-A0A842P6M5-F1
#
_cell.length_a   1.000
_cell.length_b   1.000
_cell.length_c   1.000
_cell.angle_alpha   90.00
_cell.angle_beta   90.00
_cell.angle_gamma   90.00
#
_symmetry.space_group_name_H-M   'P 1'
#
loop_
_entity.id
_entity.type
_entity.pdbx_description
1 polymer ?
#
loop_
_entity_poly.entity_id
_entity_poly.type
_entity_poly.pdbx_seq_one_letter_code
_entity_poly.pdbx_strand_id
1 'polypeptide(L)'
;AWELEYGLNRTSSVIPGSSVPEQSHDFDGDGLDNLQEMGVGADPNNADTDGDCIRDFDELTFATLKQIPASDAILFADADNDSVADGEQTDCGSNMVDIGNGTDGTNNDNTTAPTIPEAKDPLDSAAARVLLGIVGVAMIALVIALVAVLLGGRETARGVVKDDSFDLAIAVAQEAAFGEEENESENATSDGVESPVLDGSLTEEPKILSSRDDAVGRHDGVHGAPLLDGFEFEGWTPQQVQDSLNQGWTVDQLREHYNKGKQ
;
A
#
# COMPACT_ATOMS: atom_id res chain seq x y z
N ALA A 1 -25.40 -9.58 4.57
CA ALA A 1 -26.74 -9.94 4.05
C ALA A 1 -26.75 -9.75 2.54
N TRP A 2 -26.17 -8.66 2.04
CA TRP A 2 -25.84 -8.38 0.64
C TRP A 2 -25.36 -9.60 -0.17
N GLU A 3 -24.32 -10.30 0.29
CA GLU A 3 -23.83 -11.51 -0.41
C GLU A 3 -24.92 -12.57 -0.66
N LEU A 4 -25.84 -12.81 0.28
CA LEU A 4 -26.93 -13.80 0.08
C LEU A 4 -28.00 -13.31 -0.89
N GLU A 5 -28.21 -12.00 -0.96
CA GLU A 5 -29.20 -11.38 -1.83
C GLU A 5 -28.81 -11.56 -3.30
N TYR A 6 -27.52 -11.37 -3.59
CA TYR A 6 -26.95 -11.49 -4.93
C TYR A 6 -26.34 -12.86 -5.23
N GLY A 7 -26.61 -13.88 -4.40
CA GLY A 7 -26.20 -15.26 -4.66
C GLY A 7 -24.71 -15.57 -4.42
N LEU A 8 -23.98 -14.66 -3.76
CA LEU A 8 -22.58 -14.79 -3.37
C LEU A 8 -22.38 -15.64 -2.10
N ASN A 9 -21.18 -16.17 -1.93
CA ASN A 9 -20.83 -17.12 -0.88
C ASN A 9 -20.30 -16.45 0.39
N ARG A 10 -21.19 -16.27 1.38
CA ARG A 10 -20.83 -15.76 2.72
C ARG A 10 -19.71 -16.49 3.48
N THR A 11 -19.43 -17.73 3.11
CA THR A 11 -18.54 -18.64 3.88
C THR A 11 -17.34 -19.09 3.09
N SER A 12 -17.26 -18.76 1.79
CA SER A 12 -16.16 -19.15 0.95
C SER A 12 -15.93 -18.08 -0.09
N SER A 13 -14.74 -17.49 -0.09
CA SER A 13 -14.31 -16.62 -1.19
C SER A 13 -13.78 -17.39 -2.39
N VAL A 14 -13.87 -18.72 -2.41
CA VAL A 14 -13.25 -19.53 -3.46
C VAL A 14 -14.24 -19.78 -4.59
N ILE A 15 -13.97 -19.23 -5.76
CA ILE A 15 -14.68 -19.57 -6.99
C ILE A 15 -13.99 -20.79 -7.63
N PRO A 16 -14.69 -21.93 -7.83
CA PRO A 16 -14.11 -23.09 -8.49
C PRO A 16 -13.59 -22.77 -9.90
N GLY A 17 -12.31 -23.00 -10.15
CA GLY A 17 -11.68 -22.74 -11.45
C GLY A 17 -11.10 -21.33 -11.61
N SER A 18 -11.26 -20.45 -10.63
CA SER A 18 -10.56 -19.17 -10.57
C SER A 18 -9.48 -19.19 -9.48
N SER A 19 -8.37 -18.49 -9.72
CA SER A 19 -7.37 -18.18 -8.69
C SER A 19 -7.66 -16.87 -7.96
N VAL A 20 -8.66 -16.11 -8.42
CA VAL A 20 -9.08 -14.84 -7.86
C VAL A 20 -10.22 -15.12 -6.88
N PRO A 21 -10.20 -14.52 -5.68
CA PRO A 21 -11.26 -14.72 -4.70
C PRO A 21 -12.55 -14.00 -5.15
N GLU A 22 -13.70 -14.47 -4.67
CA GLU A 22 -15.04 -14.00 -5.06
C GLU A 22 -15.19 -12.49 -4.92
N GLN A 23 -14.70 -11.91 -3.83
CA GLN A 23 -14.79 -10.46 -3.63
C GLN A 23 -13.98 -9.61 -4.62
N SER A 24 -12.98 -10.20 -5.30
CA SER A 24 -12.17 -9.51 -6.31
C SER A 24 -12.54 -9.93 -7.73
N HIS A 25 -13.65 -10.66 -7.87
CA HIS A 25 -14.22 -11.00 -9.16
C HIS A 25 -15.18 -9.91 -9.59
N ASP A 26 -15.24 -9.70 -10.89
CA ASP A 26 -16.20 -8.85 -11.59
C ASP A 26 -17.09 -9.81 -12.39
N PHE A 27 -18.35 -9.97 -11.96
CA PHE A 27 -19.23 -11.03 -12.49
C PHE A 27 -20.03 -10.59 -13.71
N ASP A 28 -20.40 -9.32 -13.80
CA ASP A 28 -21.16 -8.73 -14.90
C ASP A 28 -20.27 -8.04 -15.94
N GLY A 29 -19.00 -7.80 -15.63
CA GLY A 29 -17.98 -7.28 -16.53
C GLY A 29 -18.03 -5.77 -16.72
N ASP A 30 -18.58 -5.03 -15.75
CA ASP A 30 -18.71 -3.58 -15.84
C ASP A 30 -17.40 -2.84 -15.51
N GLY A 31 -16.50 -3.50 -14.77
CA GLY A 31 -15.20 -2.99 -14.33
C GLY A 31 -15.06 -2.77 -12.83
N LEU A 32 -16.10 -2.99 -12.04
CA LEU A 32 -16.08 -3.01 -10.57
C LEU A 32 -15.94 -4.45 -10.05
N ASP A 33 -15.18 -4.61 -8.97
CA ASP A 33 -15.18 -5.89 -8.26
C ASP A 33 -16.33 -5.96 -7.24
N ASN A 34 -16.76 -7.18 -6.91
CA ASN A 34 -17.84 -7.42 -5.95
C ASN A 34 -17.64 -6.71 -4.59
N LEU A 35 -16.39 -6.47 -4.17
CA LEU A 35 -16.10 -5.76 -2.93
C LEU A 35 -16.38 -4.26 -3.04
N GLN A 36 -16.01 -3.65 -4.17
CA GLN A 36 -16.30 -2.26 -4.50
C GLN A 36 -17.80 -2.06 -4.63
N GLU A 37 -18.48 -2.97 -5.33
CA GLU A 37 -19.93 -2.97 -5.50
C GLU A 37 -20.68 -3.05 -4.17
N MET A 38 -20.24 -3.93 -3.27
CA MET A 38 -20.77 -3.98 -1.90
C MET A 38 -20.60 -2.64 -1.16
N GLY A 39 -19.53 -1.89 -1.46
CA GLY A 39 -19.25 -0.59 -0.85
C GLY A 39 -20.18 0.53 -1.31
N VAL A 40 -20.68 0.46 -2.54
CA VAL A 40 -21.57 1.45 -3.14
C VAL A 40 -23.03 1.02 -3.18
N GLY A 41 -23.31 -0.27 -2.97
CA GLY A 41 -24.64 -0.85 -2.99
C GLY A 41 -25.08 -1.43 -4.33
N ALA A 42 -24.18 -1.49 -5.32
CA ALA A 42 -24.40 -2.08 -6.64
C ALA A 42 -24.83 -3.55 -6.58
N ASP A 43 -25.43 -4.04 -7.67
CA ASP A 43 -25.73 -5.44 -7.91
C ASP A 43 -24.56 -6.09 -8.67
N PRO A 44 -23.82 -7.03 -8.04
CA PRO A 44 -22.65 -7.69 -8.63
C PRO A 44 -22.95 -8.57 -9.85
N ASN A 45 -24.21 -8.73 -10.23
CA ASN A 45 -24.59 -9.49 -11.42
C ASN A 45 -25.26 -8.59 -12.47
N ASN A 46 -25.25 -7.28 -12.29
CA ASN A 46 -25.90 -6.33 -13.18
C ASN A 46 -25.06 -5.07 -13.37
N ALA A 47 -24.46 -4.96 -14.56
CA ALA A 47 -23.54 -3.88 -14.92
C ALA A 47 -24.15 -2.46 -14.96
N ASP A 48 -25.46 -2.32 -14.73
CA ASP A 48 -26.25 -1.08 -14.72
C ASP A 48 -27.36 -1.28 -13.66
N THR A 49 -27.03 -0.99 -12.41
CA THR A 49 -27.82 -1.37 -11.22
C THR A 49 -29.20 -0.70 -11.20
N ASP A 50 -29.28 0.58 -11.55
CA ASP A 50 -30.53 1.35 -11.55
C ASP A 50 -31.27 1.35 -12.89
N GLY A 51 -30.64 0.85 -13.95
CA GLY A 51 -31.21 0.63 -15.28
C GLY A 51 -31.33 1.91 -16.09
N ASP A 52 -30.48 2.90 -15.83
CA ASP A 52 -30.51 4.20 -16.49
C ASP A 52 -29.70 4.25 -17.79
N CYS A 53 -29.15 3.12 -18.25
CA CYS A 53 -28.28 2.93 -19.42
C CYS A 53 -26.83 3.41 -19.28
N ILE A 54 -26.38 3.69 -18.06
CA ILE A 54 -24.98 3.93 -17.71
C ILE A 54 -24.45 2.72 -16.92
N ARG A 55 -23.16 2.40 -17.05
CA ARG A 55 -22.57 1.31 -16.25
C ARG A 55 -22.13 1.82 -14.88
N ASP A 56 -22.27 0.99 -13.84
CA ASP A 56 -21.94 1.36 -12.46
C ASP A 56 -20.51 1.92 -12.32
N PHE A 57 -19.53 1.34 -13.02
CA PHE A 57 -18.17 1.89 -13.09
C PHE A 57 -18.11 3.32 -13.63
N ASP A 58 -18.82 3.60 -14.74
CA ASP A 58 -18.82 4.92 -15.38
C ASP A 58 -19.52 5.94 -14.47
N GLU A 59 -20.56 5.53 -13.76
CA GLU A 59 -21.32 6.35 -12.81
C GLU A 59 -20.48 6.89 -11.66
N LEU A 60 -19.44 6.17 -11.22
CA LEU A 60 -18.48 6.70 -10.24
C LEU A 60 -17.80 7.99 -10.71
N THR A 61 -17.56 8.09 -12.02
CA THR A 61 -16.99 9.30 -12.63
C THR A 61 -18.00 10.44 -12.63
N PHE A 62 -19.26 10.14 -12.96
CA PHE A 62 -20.34 11.12 -12.90
C PHE A 62 -20.62 11.61 -11.48
N ALA A 63 -20.60 10.71 -10.50
CA ALA A 63 -20.72 11.05 -9.09
C ALA A 63 -19.65 12.08 -8.67
N THR A 64 -18.41 11.84 -9.12
CA THR A 64 -17.29 12.76 -8.88
C THR A 64 -17.48 14.12 -9.59
N LEU A 65 -18.00 14.11 -10.82
CA LEU A 65 -18.23 15.31 -11.64
C LEU A 65 -19.37 16.19 -11.08
N LYS A 66 -20.49 15.56 -10.69
CA LYS A 66 -21.66 16.23 -10.12
C LYS A 66 -21.55 16.50 -8.62
N GLN A 67 -20.52 15.97 -7.95
CA GLN A 67 -20.31 16.05 -6.50
C GLN A 67 -21.47 15.44 -5.70
N ILE A 68 -22.04 14.34 -6.21
CA ILE A 68 -23.06 13.52 -5.56
C ILE A 68 -22.39 12.25 -5.00
N PRO A 69 -22.98 11.58 -3.99
CA PRO A 69 -22.38 10.36 -3.47
C PRO A 69 -22.49 9.23 -4.51
N ALA A 70 -21.44 8.40 -4.59
CA ALA A 70 -21.34 7.30 -5.54
C ALA A 70 -22.50 6.30 -5.44
N SER A 71 -23.00 6.05 -4.23
CA SER A 71 -24.17 5.21 -4.02
C SER A 71 -25.44 5.78 -4.65
N ASP A 72 -25.59 7.11 -4.68
CA ASP A 72 -26.81 7.70 -5.20
C ASP A 72 -26.80 7.74 -6.73
N ALA A 73 -25.61 7.85 -7.35
CA ALA A 73 -25.47 7.65 -8.79
C ALA A 73 -25.96 6.23 -9.15
N ILE A 74 -25.28 5.21 -8.62
CA ILE A 74 -25.51 3.80 -8.96
C ILE A 74 -26.92 3.28 -8.61
N LEU A 75 -27.57 3.83 -7.59
CA LEU A 75 -28.86 3.31 -7.08
C LEU A 75 -30.08 4.08 -7.59
N PHE A 76 -29.90 5.24 -8.23
CA PHE A 76 -31.00 6.09 -8.63
C PHE A 76 -30.76 6.71 -10.01
N ALA A 77 -31.64 6.36 -10.94
CA ALA A 77 -31.60 6.87 -12.32
C ALA A 77 -31.68 8.41 -12.46
N ASP A 78 -32.03 9.15 -11.40
CA ASP A 78 -31.97 10.61 -11.31
C ASP A 78 -31.30 10.96 -9.98
N ALA A 79 -29.97 10.87 -9.96
CA ALA A 79 -29.14 10.93 -8.76
C ALA A 79 -28.98 12.36 -8.22
N ASP A 80 -29.11 13.38 -9.07
CA ASP A 80 -29.13 14.80 -8.64
C ASP A 80 -30.55 15.37 -8.40
N ASN A 81 -31.58 14.54 -8.62
CA ASN A 81 -33.00 14.85 -8.42
C ASN A 81 -33.45 16.11 -9.16
N ASP A 82 -32.92 16.35 -10.35
CA ASP A 82 -33.27 17.50 -11.18
C ASP A 82 -34.45 17.24 -12.15
N SER A 83 -35.10 16.07 -12.03
CA SER A 83 -36.19 15.58 -12.86
C SER A 83 -35.79 15.18 -14.29
N VAL A 84 -34.50 15.02 -14.57
CA VAL A 84 -33.98 14.42 -15.78
C VAL A 84 -33.10 13.26 -15.38
N ALA A 85 -33.35 12.07 -15.94
CA ALA A 85 -32.53 10.90 -15.63
C ALA A 85 -31.08 11.09 -16.10
N ASP A 86 -30.11 10.57 -15.38
CA ASP A 86 -28.69 10.76 -15.66
C ASP A 86 -28.31 10.17 -17.03
N GLY A 87 -28.84 9.00 -17.38
CA GLY A 87 -28.79 8.44 -18.72
C GLY A 87 -29.35 9.35 -19.82
N GLU A 88 -30.43 10.10 -19.56
CA GLU A 88 -30.95 11.08 -20.52
C GLU A 88 -30.07 12.33 -20.61
N GLN A 89 -29.52 12.79 -19.48
CA GLN A 89 -28.60 13.94 -19.44
C GLN A 89 -27.29 13.63 -20.19
N THR A 90 -26.84 12.38 -20.12
CA THR A 90 -25.54 11.92 -20.64
C THR A 90 -25.64 11.14 -21.95
N ASP A 91 -26.83 10.88 -22.49
CA ASP A 91 -27.05 10.03 -23.69
C ASP A 91 -26.46 8.62 -23.50
N CYS A 92 -26.93 7.91 -22.46
CA CYS A 92 -26.43 6.61 -22.02
C CYS A 92 -24.91 6.61 -21.80
N GLY A 93 -24.40 7.60 -21.07
CA GLY A 93 -22.97 7.73 -20.79
C GLY A 93 -22.12 8.30 -21.92
N SER A 94 -22.66 8.44 -23.14
CA SER A 94 -21.90 8.90 -24.31
C SER A 94 -21.33 10.33 -24.17
N ASN A 95 -22.02 11.19 -23.42
CA ASN A 95 -21.65 12.58 -23.15
C ASN A 95 -21.08 12.79 -21.74
N MET A 96 -20.83 11.71 -21.00
CA MET A 96 -20.53 11.75 -19.58
C MET A 96 -19.11 12.22 -19.26
N VAL A 97 -18.23 12.30 -20.27
CA VAL A 97 -17.09 13.24 -20.37
C VAL A 97 -16.18 12.87 -21.57
N ASP A 98 -15.83 13.86 -22.41
CA ASP A 98 -14.69 13.81 -23.35
C ASP A 98 -13.34 13.85 -22.60
N ILE A 99 -13.08 12.81 -21.80
CA ILE A 99 -11.73 12.45 -21.34
C ILE A 99 -11.36 11.19 -22.12
N GLY A 100 -11.19 11.38 -23.43
CA GLY A 100 -10.28 10.63 -24.29
C GLY A 100 -10.17 9.12 -24.07
N ASN A 101 -11.24 8.37 -24.33
CA ASN A 101 -11.12 7.10 -25.03
C ASN A 101 -12.46 6.77 -25.67
N GLY A 102 -12.53 6.79 -27.00
CA GLY A 102 -13.74 6.50 -27.75
C GLY A 102 -14.21 5.07 -27.50
N THR A 103 -15.37 4.93 -26.89
CA THR A 103 -16.20 3.73 -26.94
C THR A 103 -17.31 3.96 -27.97
N ASP A 104 -16.96 3.95 -29.25
CA ASP A 104 -17.94 3.64 -30.30
C ASP A 104 -18.03 2.11 -30.39
N GLY A 105 -19.03 1.57 -29.70
CA GLY A 105 -19.44 0.18 -29.79
C GLY A 105 -20.07 -0.12 -31.15
N THR A 106 -19.26 -0.19 -32.20
CA THR A 106 -19.63 -0.89 -33.44
C THR A 106 -18.50 -1.81 -33.89
N ASN A 107 -18.66 -3.10 -33.60
CA ASN A 107 -17.92 -4.17 -34.27
C ASN A 107 -18.01 -3.99 -35.79
N ASN A 108 -16.88 -4.03 -36.51
CA ASN A 108 -16.63 -4.77 -37.76
C ASN A 108 -15.28 -4.41 -38.40
N ASP A 109 -14.35 -5.36 -38.38
CA ASP A 109 -13.29 -5.67 -39.36
C ASP A 109 -12.77 -4.55 -40.30
N ASN A 110 -11.54 -4.07 -40.06
CA ASN A 110 -10.43 -4.20 -41.02
C ASN A 110 -9.11 -3.66 -40.41
N THR A 111 -8.03 -4.38 -40.67
CA THR A 111 -6.67 -4.08 -40.25
C THR A 111 -6.22 -2.66 -40.61
N THR A 112 -6.13 -1.80 -39.60
CA THR A 112 -5.14 -0.72 -39.60
C THR A 112 -4.64 -0.62 -38.17
N ALA A 113 -3.34 -0.85 -37.97
CA ALA A 113 -2.71 -0.76 -36.66
C ALA A 113 -3.13 0.55 -35.97
N PRO A 114 -3.39 0.55 -34.65
CA PRO A 114 -3.72 1.76 -33.94
C PRO A 114 -2.55 2.73 -34.10
N THR A 115 -2.78 3.81 -34.84
CA THR A 115 -1.85 4.94 -34.88
C THR A 115 -1.91 5.54 -33.48
N ILE A 116 -0.89 5.24 -32.68
CA ILE A 116 -0.73 5.80 -31.34
C ILE A 116 -0.88 7.32 -31.46
N PRO A 117 -1.83 7.96 -30.75
CA PRO A 117 -1.88 9.41 -30.73
C PRO A 117 -0.54 9.89 -30.18
N GLU A 118 0.17 10.67 -30.99
CA GLU A 118 1.51 11.16 -30.67
C GLU A 118 1.45 11.82 -29.29
N ALA A 119 2.23 11.29 -28.35
CA ALA A 119 2.25 11.77 -26.98
C ALA A 119 2.46 13.29 -27.01
N LYS A 120 1.52 14.05 -26.43
CA LYS A 120 1.66 15.50 -26.25
C LYS A 120 3.04 15.74 -25.66
N ASP A 121 3.86 16.55 -26.35
CA ASP A 121 5.24 16.80 -25.95
C ASP A 121 5.26 17.18 -24.46
N PRO A 122 5.92 16.39 -23.58
CA PRO A 122 5.92 16.62 -22.15
C PRO A 122 6.55 17.97 -21.77
N LEU A 123 7.25 18.62 -22.70
CA LEU A 123 7.88 19.92 -22.54
C LEU A 123 6.91 21.09 -22.81
N ASP A 124 5.72 20.82 -23.36
CA ASP A 124 4.75 21.86 -23.73
C ASP A 124 3.80 22.26 -22.58
N SER A 125 3.92 21.60 -21.43
CA SER A 125 3.20 21.97 -20.22
C SER A 125 3.69 23.31 -19.64
N ALA A 126 2.76 24.14 -19.17
CA ALA A 126 3.08 25.41 -18.52
C ALA A 126 4.06 25.23 -17.34
N ALA A 127 3.92 24.13 -16.59
CA ALA A 127 4.83 23.79 -15.49
C ALA A 127 6.24 23.44 -16.00
N ALA A 128 6.35 22.68 -17.09
CA ALA A 128 7.63 22.28 -17.68
C ALA A 128 8.41 23.49 -18.21
N ARG A 129 7.73 24.47 -18.83
CA ARG A 129 8.35 25.71 -19.30
C ARG A 129 8.92 26.57 -18.16
N VAL A 130 8.24 26.61 -17.02
CA VAL A 130 8.73 27.33 -15.82
C VAL A 130 9.97 26.64 -15.25
N LEU A 131 9.95 25.31 -15.13
CA LEU A 131 11.10 24.54 -14.65
C LEU A 131 12.32 24.67 -15.57
N LEU A 132 12.13 24.57 -16.89
CA LEU A 132 13.20 24.81 -17.86
C LEU A 132 13.77 26.23 -17.77
N GLY A 133 12.91 27.23 -17.51
CA GLY A 133 13.33 28.60 -17.26
C GLY A 133 14.25 28.71 -16.04
N ILE A 134 13.88 28.09 -14.91
CA ILE A 134 14.66 28.09 -13.67
C ILE A 134 16.01 27.37 -13.87
N VAL A 135 15.99 26.19 -14.49
CA VAL A 135 17.20 25.41 -14.79
C VAL A 135 18.14 26.19 -15.72
N GLY A 136 17.61 26.87 -16.74
CA GLY A 136 18.39 27.70 -17.63
C GLY A 136 19.11 28.85 -16.91
N VAL A 137 18.42 29.54 -16.00
CA VAL A 137 19.02 30.61 -15.19
C VAL A 137 20.10 30.06 -14.26
N ALA A 138 19.87 28.91 -13.62
CA ALA A 138 20.84 28.27 -12.74
C ALA A 138 22.13 27.87 -13.49
N MET A 139 22.01 27.34 -14.71
CA MET A 139 23.16 26.98 -15.54
C MET A 139 24.00 28.19 -15.93
N ILE A 140 23.36 29.31 -16.28
CA ILE A 140 24.05 30.57 -16.60
C ILE A 140 24.80 31.08 -15.36
N ALA A 141 24.17 31.03 -14.18
CA ALA A 141 24.80 31.44 -12.92
C ALA A 141 26.04 30.59 -12.58
N LEU A 142 25.97 29.27 -12.80
CA LEU A 142 27.12 28.38 -12.58
C LEU A 142 28.29 28.68 -13.52
N VAL A 143 28.02 28.97 -14.80
CA VAL A 143 29.06 29.33 -15.76
C VAL A 143 29.71 30.66 -15.35
N ILE A 144 28.92 31.65 -14.91
CA ILE A 144 29.45 32.93 -14.43
C ILE A 144 30.32 32.71 -13.19
N ALA A 145 29.90 31.88 -12.24
CA ALA A 145 30.67 31.55 -11.05
C ALA A 145 31.99 30.84 -11.40
N LEU A 146 31.96 29.87 -12.32
CA LEU A 146 33.15 29.17 -12.80
C LEU A 146 34.14 30.14 -13.44
N VAL A 147 33.65 31.05 -14.30
CA VAL A 147 34.48 32.07 -14.94
C VAL A 147 35.06 33.03 -13.90
N ALA A 148 34.29 33.43 -12.89
CA ALA A 148 34.77 34.26 -11.80
C ALA A 148 35.88 33.57 -10.98
N VAL A 149 35.78 32.26 -10.75
CA VAL A 149 36.83 31.48 -10.07
C VAL A 149 38.09 31.35 -10.94
N LEU A 150 37.94 31.18 -12.25
CA LEU A 150 39.08 31.06 -13.17
C LEU A 150 39.79 32.39 -13.44
N LEU A 151 39.06 33.52 -13.42
CA LEU A 151 39.62 34.87 -13.60
C LEU A 151 40.05 35.49 -12.26
N GLY A 152 39.45 35.09 -11.15
CA GLY A 152 39.81 35.47 -9.79
C GLY A 152 41.06 34.73 -9.36
N GLY A 153 42.21 35.16 -9.86
CA GLY A 153 43.53 34.69 -9.43
C GLY A 153 43.60 34.62 -7.90
N ARG A 154 44.14 33.50 -7.39
CA ARG A 154 44.27 33.15 -5.98
C ARG A 154 45.07 34.19 -5.19
N GLU A 155 44.44 35.29 -4.81
CA GLU A 155 45.02 36.36 -4.00
C GLU A 155 44.77 36.04 -2.52
N THR A 156 45.88 35.87 -1.79
CA THR A 156 46.01 35.91 -0.32
C THR A 156 45.54 34.72 0.53
N ALA A 157 46.31 33.63 0.48
CA ALA A 157 46.49 32.77 1.67
C ALA A 157 47.89 33.06 2.24
N ARG A 158 48.00 34.08 3.11
CA ARG A 158 49.21 34.30 3.90
C ARG A 158 48.89 35.11 5.17
N GLY A 159 48.63 34.34 6.23
CA GLY A 159 48.80 34.59 7.68
C GLY A 159 48.70 36.01 8.23
N VAL A 160 47.90 36.14 9.29
CA VAL A 160 48.37 36.33 10.68
C VAL A 160 47.13 36.28 11.58
N VAL A 161 47.14 35.37 12.55
CA VAL A 161 46.17 35.34 13.66
C VAL A 161 46.41 36.60 14.51
N LYS A 162 45.37 37.39 14.76
CA LYS A 162 45.38 38.42 15.80
C LYS A 162 44.10 38.34 16.61
N ASP A 163 44.33 38.39 17.91
CA ASP A 163 43.54 37.90 19.03
C ASP A 163 42.09 38.37 19.10
N ASP A 164 41.33 37.49 19.77
CA ASP A 164 40.00 37.67 20.30
C ASP A 164 39.85 38.91 21.19
N SER A 165 38.59 39.25 21.45
CA SER A 165 38.09 40.24 22.43
C SER A 165 37.97 41.68 21.96
N PHE A 166 36.83 41.98 21.33
CA PHE A 166 35.97 43.16 21.56
C PHE A 166 34.77 42.97 20.62
N ASP A 167 33.86 42.06 20.96
CA ASP A 167 32.65 42.39 21.70
C ASP A 167 31.95 43.67 21.24
N LEU A 168 30.64 43.51 21.06
CA LEU A 168 29.65 44.55 20.97
C LEU A 168 29.59 45.31 19.63
N ALA A 169 28.71 44.85 18.74
CA ALA A 169 27.35 45.38 18.74
C ALA A 169 26.69 45.19 17.37
N ILE A 170 25.43 44.72 17.42
CA ILE A 170 24.38 45.06 16.46
C ILE A 170 24.52 44.29 15.14
N ALA A 171 24.00 43.07 15.12
CA ALA A 171 22.61 42.81 14.78
C ALA A 171 22.34 43.03 13.29
N VAL A 172 22.06 41.95 12.58
CA VAL A 172 20.67 41.53 12.35
C VAL A 172 20.71 40.29 11.46
N ALA A 173 19.96 39.29 11.89
CA ALA A 173 19.42 38.20 11.08
C ALA A 173 20.43 37.28 10.39
N GLN A 174 20.82 36.20 11.08
CA GLN A 174 20.36 34.89 10.61
C GLN A 174 20.41 33.89 11.78
N GLU A 175 19.59 34.18 12.78
CA GLU A 175 19.03 33.13 13.62
C GLU A 175 18.34 32.09 12.72
N ALA A 176 18.61 30.83 13.06
CA ALA A 176 17.70 29.70 12.92
C ALA A 176 17.43 29.21 11.47
N ALA A 177 17.70 27.97 11.10
CA ALA A 177 17.87 26.80 11.94
C ALA A 177 18.41 25.60 11.12
N PHE A 178 18.99 24.67 11.86
CA PHE A 178 19.30 23.27 11.52
C PHE A 178 20.69 23.00 10.96
N GLY A 179 21.67 23.04 11.86
CA GLY A 179 22.82 22.15 11.85
C GLY A 179 23.07 21.64 13.27
N GLU A 180 22.88 20.35 13.48
CA GLU A 180 23.35 19.52 14.61
C GLU A 180 23.11 18.06 14.13
N GLU A 181 24.03 17.09 14.19
CA GLU A 181 25.22 16.94 15.02
C GLU A 181 26.35 16.19 14.27
N GLU A 182 27.55 16.34 14.83
CA GLU A 182 28.86 15.83 14.42
C GLU A 182 29.21 14.47 15.04
N ASN A 183 30.14 13.74 14.41
CA ASN A 183 31.44 13.25 14.95
C ASN A 183 31.95 12.07 14.09
N GLU A 184 33.12 12.18 13.43
CA GLU A 184 34.48 11.89 13.94
C GLU A 184 34.66 10.41 14.39
N SER A 185 35.70 9.65 14.05
CA SER A 185 36.94 9.88 13.30
C SER A 185 37.62 8.52 12.99
N GLU A 186 38.49 8.54 11.98
CA GLU A 186 39.82 7.89 11.92
C GLU A 186 40.05 6.36 11.75
N ASN A 187 40.58 6.03 10.55
CA ASN A 187 41.97 5.60 10.28
C ASN A 187 42.30 4.13 9.88
N ALA A 188 43.04 4.06 8.75
CA ALA A 188 44.05 3.10 8.26
C ALA A 188 43.75 1.61 7.98
N THR A 189 43.95 1.28 6.69
CA THR A 189 44.27 0.00 6.03
C THR A 189 45.43 -0.81 6.64
N SER A 190 45.30 -2.15 6.66
CA SER A 190 46.20 -3.13 5.97
C SER A 190 46.04 -4.57 6.51
N ASP A 191 45.81 -5.50 5.57
CA ASP A 191 46.14 -6.94 5.54
C ASP A 191 46.14 -7.82 6.81
N GLY A 192 45.36 -8.90 6.72
CA GLY A 192 45.94 -10.23 6.92
C GLY A 192 45.31 -11.14 7.99
N VAL A 193 44.70 -12.22 7.48
CA VAL A 193 44.68 -13.60 8.00
C VAL A 193 43.53 -14.03 8.94
N GLU A 194 42.87 -15.12 8.50
CA GLU A 194 42.10 -16.17 9.21
C GLU A 194 40.59 -16.01 9.40
N SER A 195 39.86 -16.51 8.39
CA SER A 195 38.50 -17.05 8.48
C SER A 195 38.41 -18.25 9.44
N PRO A 196 37.37 -18.39 10.28
CA PRO A 196 37.13 -19.63 11.00
C PRO A 196 36.65 -20.71 10.02
N VAL A 197 37.42 -21.79 9.97
CA VAL A 197 37.14 -23.03 9.26
C VAL A 197 35.86 -23.67 9.84
N LEU A 198 34.82 -23.76 9.02
CA LEU A 198 33.62 -24.54 9.34
C LEU A 198 33.89 -26.00 8.97
N ASP A 199 34.14 -26.79 10.02
CA ASP A 199 34.40 -28.23 9.97
C ASP A 199 33.13 -28.98 9.53
N GLY A 200 33.27 -29.80 8.48
CA GLY A 200 32.20 -30.56 7.86
C GLY A 200 32.14 -31.99 8.42
N SER A 201 31.07 -32.29 9.16
CA SER A 201 30.69 -33.63 9.64
C SER A 201 29.29 -33.47 10.26
N LEU A 202 28.18 -34.12 9.89
CA LEU A 202 27.93 -35.42 9.29
C LEU A 202 26.67 -35.35 8.42
N THR A 203 26.68 -36.23 7.42
CA THR A 203 25.58 -36.74 6.61
C THR A 203 24.26 -36.92 7.39
N GLU A 204 23.22 -36.17 7.00
CA GLU A 204 21.88 -36.68 6.67
C GLU A 204 21.23 -35.68 5.71
N GLU A 205 20.71 -36.17 4.58
CA GLU A 205 20.02 -35.37 3.58
C GLU A 205 18.81 -34.67 4.22
N PRO A 206 18.57 -33.37 4.00
CA PRO A 206 17.33 -32.77 4.46
C PRO A 206 16.19 -33.37 3.65
N LYS A 207 15.48 -34.34 4.23
CA LYS A 207 14.15 -34.71 3.74
C LYS A 207 13.30 -33.44 3.79
N ILE A 208 12.98 -32.91 2.62
CA ILE A 208 11.94 -31.89 2.49
C ILE A 208 10.63 -32.55 2.91
N LEU A 209 10.26 -32.39 4.18
CA LEU A 209 8.93 -32.72 4.66
C LEU A 209 7.98 -31.69 4.04
N SER A 210 7.21 -32.13 3.05
CA SER A 210 6.09 -31.36 2.53
C SER A 210 5.00 -31.32 3.61
N SER A 211 4.44 -30.16 3.90
CA SER A 211 3.32 -29.98 4.86
C SER A 211 2.04 -30.76 4.52
N ARG A 212 2.07 -31.60 3.48
CA ARG A 212 1.00 -32.54 3.10
C ARG A 212 1.08 -33.89 3.80
N ASP A 213 2.22 -34.22 4.43
CA ASP A 213 2.42 -35.52 5.11
C ASP A 213 2.14 -35.47 6.63
N ASP A 214 1.87 -34.30 7.19
CA ASP A 214 1.40 -34.16 8.57
C ASP A 214 -0.08 -34.60 8.64
N ALA A 215 -0.30 -35.79 9.19
CA ALA A 215 -1.65 -36.30 9.46
C ALA A 215 -2.36 -35.56 10.62
N VAL A 216 -1.72 -34.57 11.24
CA VAL A 216 -2.28 -33.73 12.29
C VAL A 216 -2.81 -32.46 11.63
N GLY A 217 -4.10 -32.45 11.31
CA GLY A 217 -4.76 -31.33 10.64
C GLY A 217 -5.90 -31.71 9.69
N ARG A 218 -6.25 -33.00 9.59
CA ARG A 218 -7.52 -33.37 8.95
C ARG A 218 -8.67 -33.00 9.89
N HIS A 219 -9.42 -32.01 9.45
CA HIS A 219 -10.59 -31.47 10.10
C HIS A 219 -11.70 -32.54 10.15
N ASP A 220 -11.82 -33.28 11.25
CA ASP A 220 -12.85 -34.31 11.46
C ASP A 220 -14.21 -33.73 11.90
N GLY A 221 -14.39 -32.41 11.77
CA GLY A 221 -15.69 -31.75 11.93
C GLY A 221 -16.20 -31.71 13.37
N VAL A 222 -15.40 -32.17 14.34
CA VAL A 222 -15.65 -32.02 15.76
C VAL A 222 -14.65 -30.99 16.26
N HIS A 223 -15.09 -29.74 16.40
CA HIS A 223 -14.23 -28.70 16.97
C HIS A 223 -13.85 -29.09 18.39
N GLY A 224 -12.64 -29.62 18.55
CA GLY A 224 -12.00 -29.74 19.85
C GLY A 224 -11.94 -28.36 20.47
N ALA A 225 -12.53 -28.20 21.65
CA ALA A 225 -12.21 -27.08 22.51
C ALA A 225 -10.67 -26.96 22.58
N PRO A 226 -10.10 -25.74 22.58
CA PRO A 226 -8.66 -25.55 22.56
C PRO A 226 -8.01 -26.41 23.65
N LEU A 227 -7.44 -27.54 23.23
CA LEU A 227 -6.64 -28.41 24.07
C LEU A 227 -5.30 -27.70 24.19
N LEU A 228 -5.22 -26.87 25.22
CA LEU A 228 -3.96 -26.35 25.74
C LEU A 228 -3.23 -27.54 26.38
N ASP A 229 -2.73 -28.43 25.52
CA ASP A 229 -1.95 -29.61 25.86
C ASP A 229 -0.59 -29.12 26.34
N GLY A 230 -0.42 -29.05 27.67
CA GLY A 230 0.80 -28.51 28.26
C GLY A 230 0.76 -28.23 29.76
N PHE A 231 -0.39 -28.30 30.43
CA PHE A 231 -0.44 -28.23 31.90
C PHE A 231 -0.94 -29.56 32.48
N GLU A 232 0.01 -30.45 32.78
CA GLU A 232 -0.16 -31.81 33.36
C GLU A 232 -0.71 -31.82 34.82
N PHE A 233 -1.62 -30.91 35.18
CA PHE A 233 -2.24 -30.87 36.52
C PHE A 233 -3.56 -31.63 36.53
N GLU A 234 -3.50 -32.95 36.65
CA GLU A 234 -4.66 -33.83 36.64
C GLU A 234 -5.66 -33.47 37.78
N GLY A 235 -6.85 -32.99 37.45
CA GLY A 235 -7.89 -32.64 38.44
C GLY A 235 -7.89 -31.19 38.91
N TRP A 236 -7.03 -30.31 38.38
CA TRP A 236 -7.20 -28.86 38.50
C TRP A 236 -7.84 -28.29 37.25
N THR A 237 -8.72 -27.30 37.42
CA THR A 237 -9.30 -26.60 36.26
C THR A 237 -8.28 -25.64 35.65
N PRO A 238 -8.32 -25.38 34.33
CA PRO A 238 -7.41 -24.43 33.67
C PRO A 238 -7.42 -23.04 34.32
N GLN A 239 -8.57 -22.62 34.85
CA GLN A 239 -8.74 -21.32 35.50
C GLN A 239 -8.01 -21.24 36.85
N GLN A 240 -7.99 -22.30 37.64
CA GLN A 240 -7.26 -22.35 38.91
C GLN A 240 -5.73 -22.27 38.71
N VAL A 241 -5.24 -22.90 37.63
CA VAL A 241 -3.82 -22.83 37.26
C VAL A 241 -3.47 -21.40 36.86
N GLN A 242 -4.30 -20.77 36.03
CA GLN A 242 -4.09 -19.40 35.58
C GLN A 242 -4.12 -18.39 36.73
N ASP A 243 -5.07 -18.51 37.65
CA ASP A 243 -5.16 -17.64 38.83
C ASP A 243 -3.92 -17.74 39.72
N SER A 244 -3.31 -18.93 39.81
CA SER A 244 -2.09 -19.15 40.58
C SER A 244 -0.86 -18.57 39.90
N LEU A 245 -0.77 -18.68 38.57
CA LEU A 245 0.28 -18.01 37.78
C LEU A 245 0.15 -16.49 37.89
N ASN A 246 -1.07 -15.95 37.86
CA ASN A 246 -1.34 -14.51 38.03
C ASN A 246 -0.95 -14.00 39.43
N GLN A 247 -0.98 -14.88 40.44
CA GLN A 247 -0.48 -14.58 41.79
C GLN A 247 1.06 -14.62 41.90
N GLY A 248 1.76 -14.83 40.79
CA GLY A 248 3.22 -14.79 40.70
C GLY A 248 3.91 -16.13 41.00
N TRP A 249 3.17 -17.23 41.05
CA TRP A 249 3.75 -18.57 41.21
C TRP A 249 4.37 -19.03 39.89
N THR A 250 5.52 -19.71 39.97
CA THR A 250 6.09 -20.37 38.79
C THR A 250 5.45 -21.75 38.58
N VAL A 251 5.46 -22.22 37.33
CA VAL A 251 4.91 -23.54 36.95
C VAL A 251 5.53 -24.68 37.78
N ASP A 252 6.83 -24.58 38.10
CA ASP A 252 7.54 -25.57 38.93
C ASP A 252 7.08 -25.57 40.39
N GLN A 253 6.85 -24.39 40.98
CA GLN A 253 6.33 -24.27 42.35
C GLN A 253 4.90 -24.79 42.46
N LEU A 254 4.07 -24.51 41.46
CA LEU A 254 2.71 -25.05 41.33
C LEU A 254 2.71 -26.58 41.29
N ARG A 255 3.66 -27.17 40.56
CA ARG A 255 3.83 -28.63 40.47
C ARG A 255 4.26 -29.27 41.77
N GLU A 256 5.18 -28.65 42.50
CA GLU A 256 5.57 -29.13 43.82
C GLU A 256 4.41 -29.04 44.82
N HIS A 257 3.66 -27.94 44.80
CA HIS A 257 2.48 -27.75 45.65
C HIS A 257 1.39 -28.79 45.35
N TYR A 258 1.09 -29.02 44.07
CA TYR A 258 0.14 -30.04 43.63
C TYR A 258 0.55 -31.45 44.07
N ASN A 259 1.83 -31.81 43.93
CA ASN A 259 2.35 -33.13 44.33
C ASN A 259 2.36 -33.33 45.86
N LYS A 260 2.56 -32.28 46.65
CA LYS A 260 2.43 -32.34 48.13
C LYS A 260 1.00 -32.58 48.60
N GLY A 261 0.00 -32.16 47.83
CA GLY A 261 -1.42 -32.42 48.13
C GLY A 261 -1.90 -33.84 47.80
N LYS A 262 -1.09 -34.64 47.08
CA LYS A 262 -1.37 -36.03 46.70
C LYS A 262 -0.74 -37.08 47.66
N GLN A 263 0.08 -36.67 48.64
CA GLN A 263 0.63 -37.53 49.72
C GLN A 263 -0.22 -37.44 50.99
#